data_AF-A0A5A8EFJ5-F1
#
_entry.id   AF-A0A5A8EFJ5-F1
#
_cell.length_a   1.000
_cell.length_b   1.000
_cell.length_c   1.000
_cell.angle_alpha   90.00
_cell.angle_beta   90.00
_cell.angle_gamma   90.00
#
_symmetry.space_group_name_H-M   'P 1'
#
loop_
_entity.id
_entity.type
_entity.pdbx_description
1 polymer ?
#
loop_
_entity_poly.entity_id
_entity_poly.type
_entity_poly.pdbx_seq_one_letter_code
_entity_poly.pdbx_strand_id
1 'polypeptide(L)'
;MAAALPADAAVTASAEAPEAATAAAASAASEATEVAAPAAAAAASAAASAERAGDAAEEGGAGDDEEGDDGKKKRKRKRGKRKKKGGASAPAGPPREPKKQAEYRGIKSTHFTDYYAKYGQSEPPSVPVAELFTSLGMPFPEGEHMEFPETTTRVTAAEAREVDAEEADARLLALREGAEVHRQTRAFASSLIKPGIKLRDMCEALENKNRELVGERGLERGIAFPTGCSLNHVAAHYTPNGGDDTELGAGDVMKVDFGTQINGHIIDSAWTVSFDPRFDALLEAVREATEAGIRAAGVDVTLGDVGAQIQEVMESFEVELEPGRLYPVKAIQNLNGHSIAPYQIHAGKSVPIVANGDPTRMEAGELFAIETFGSINGRAEVHEDLECSHYMKNIHAPHTTLRLKSARNLLSHITKTFGTLGFCRRWLERDDGGSTFLHGTSGKQERYMGALRHLCEAGLVDAYPPLCDVVGSYTAQYEHTIVIKGGCKEVVSRGTDY
;
A
#
# COMPACT_ATOMS: atom_id res chain seq x y z
N MET A 1 81.20 18.77 44.27
CA MET A 1 81.55 20.10 44.82
C MET A 1 81.79 21.01 43.65
N ALA A 2 81.21 22.18 43.48
CA ALA A 2 80.19 22.97 44.17
C ALA A 2 79.71 23.95 43.07
N ALA A 3 78.39 24.16 42.89
CA ALA A 3 77.66 25.33 43.41
C ALA A 3 78.19 26.68 42.87
N ALA A 4 77.40 27.68 42.50
CA ALA A 4 75.96 27.89 42.40
C ALA A 4 75.76 29.38 42.00
N LEU A 5 74.76 29.66 41.14
CA LEU A 5 73.75 30.75 41.23
C LEU A 5 74.21 32.25 41.28
N PRO A 6 73.27 33.23 41.18
CA PRO A 6 72.24 33.45 40.14
C PRO A 6 72.09 34.96 39.76
N ALA A 7 71.16 35.31 38.84
CA ALA A 7 70.16 36.39 39.02
C ALA A 7 69.26 36.59 37.77
N ASP A 8 67.97 36.72 38.04
CA ASP A 8 66.81 36.91 37.16
C ASP A 8 66.65 38.34 36.58
N ALA A 9 65.97 38.45 35.43
CA ALA A 9 65.12 39.60 35.06
C ALA A 9 64.11 39.29 33.93
N ALA A 10 62.88 38.95 34.35
CA ALA A 10 61.53 39.29 33.85
C ALA A 10 61.21 39.81 32.40
N VAL A 11 60.32 39.04 31.74
CA VAL A 11 58.99 39.36 31.13
C VAL A 11 58.85 40.30 29.90
N THR A 12 58.41 39.74 28.74
CA THR A 12 57.11 39.95 28.04
C THR A 12 57.13 39.36 26.61
N ALA A 13 56.11 38.55 26.27
CA ALA A 13 55.75 38.06 24.93
C ALA A 13 54.33 38.61 24.63
N SER A 14 53.80 38.79 23.41
CA SER A 14 53.95 38.14 22.10
C SER A 14 53.32 39.03 21.02
N ALA A 15 53.74 38.90 19.76
CA ALA A 15 53.26 39.68 18.61
C ALA A 15 52.70 38.79 17.48
N GLU A 16 51.92 39.43 16.61
CA GLU A 16 50.99 38.95 15.59
C GLU A 16 51.56 38.21 14.35
N ALA A 17 50.60 37.74 13.53
CA ALA A 17 50.62 36.90 12.31
C ALA A 17 51.54 37.33 11.14
N PRO A 18 51.59 36.50 10.07
CA PRO A 18 51.34 37.06 8.73
C PRO A 18 50.55 36.17 7.74
N GLU A 19 50.20 36.81 6.62
CA GLU A 19 49.27 36.45 5.55
C GLU A 19 50.00 36.29 4.18
N ALA A 20 49.39 35.52 3.24
CA ALA A 20 49.54 35.49 1.76
C ALA A 20 50.91 35.05 1.13
N ALA A 21 51.09 34.51 -0.10
CA ALA A 21 50.27 34.40 -1.33
C ALA A 21 50.87 33.37 -2.37
N THR A 22 49.99 32.80 -3.21
CA THR A 22 50.02 32.56 -4.70
C THR A 22 51.14 31.81 -5.49
N ALA A 23 50.72 30.88 -6.40
CA ALA A 23 51.00 30.74 -7.86
C ALA A 23 50.74 29.27 -8.33
N ALA A 24 49.78 28.91 -9.20
CA ALA A 24 49.62 29.04 -10.68
C ALA A 24 50.05 27.80 -11.52
N ALA A 25 49.32 27.54 -12.63
CA ALA A 25 49.47 26.55 -13.74
C ALA A 25 48.71 25.21 -13.58
N ALA A 26 48.05 24.59 -14.58
CA ALA A 26 47.68 24.93 -15.97
C ALA A 26 46.59 23.93 -16.46
N SER A 27 45.89 24.31 -17.53
CA SER A 27 44.76 23.62 -18.17
C SER A 27 45.13 22.39 -19.00
N ALA A 28 44.25 21.38 -19.01
CA ALA A 28 44.00 20.52 -20.18
C ALA A 28 42.52 20.14 -20.22
N ALA A 29 41.89 20.34 -21.37
CA ALA A 29 40.49 20.07 -21.65
C ALA A 29 40.25 18.57 -21.95
N SER A 30 39.08 18.06 -21.57
CA SER A 30 38.45 16.90 -22.22
C SER A 30 36.97 17.18 -22.42
N GLU A 31 36.50 16.87 -23.62
CA GLU A 31 35.16 17.11 -24.16
C GLU A 31 34.03 16.41 -23.39
N ALA A 32 32.83 16.95 -23.60
CA ALA A 32 31.58 16.60 -22.95
C ALA A 32 31.03 15.22 -23.32
N THR A 33 30.33 14.61 -22.37
CA THR A 33 29.09 13.87 -22.65
C THR A 33 28.06 14.23 -21.59
N GLU A 34 27.08 15.02 -21.99
CA GLU A 34 25.93 15.42 -21.18
C GLU A 34 24.97 14.21 -21.12
N VAL A 35 24.84 13.59 -19.95
CA VAL A 35 23.86 12.51 -19.74
C VAL A 35 22.54 13.17 -19.33
N ALA A 36 21.58 13.15 -20.25
CA ALA A 36 20.22 13.58 -20.01
C ALA A 36 19.57 12.69 -18.94
N ALA A 37 18.97 13.31 -17.93
CA ALA A 37 18.10 12.65 -16.96
C ALA A 37 16.84 12.10 -17.66
N PRO A 38 16.36 10.88 -17.32
CA PRO A 38 15.14 10.36 -17.91
C PRO A 38 13.93 11.15 -17.41
N ALA A 39 13.15 11.66 -18.36
CA ALA A 39 11.92 12.38 -18.12
C ALA A 39 10.86 11.43 -17.55
N ALA A 40 10.37 11.74 -16.35
CA ALA A 40 9.11 11.21 -15.86
C ALA A 40 8.00 11.61 -16.84
N ALA A 41 7.29 10.62 -17.38
CA ALA A 41 6.17 10.83 -18.30
C ALA A 41 4.98 11.41 -17.54
N ALA A 42 4.96 12.73 -17.36
CA ALA A 42 3.75 13.46 -17.01
C ALA A 42 2.89 13.61 -18.27
N ALA A 43 1.84 12.79 -18.39
CA ALA A 43 0.84 12.92 -19.43
C ALA A 43 -0.02 14.17 -19.14
N ALA A 44 0.35 15.30 -19.73
CA ALA A 44 -0.53 16.48 -19.77
C ALA A 44 -1.47 16.36 -20.97
N SER A 45 -2.77 16.25 -20.75
CA SER A 45 -3.76 16.53 -21.79
C SER A 45 -4.86 17.46 -21.28
N ALA A 46 -5.01 18.58 -22.00
CA ALA A 46 -6.04 19.58 -21.78
C ALA A 46 -7.29 19.19 -22.58
N ALA A 47 -8.47 19.25 -21.96
CA ALA A 47 -9.74 19.20 -22.69
C ALA A 47 -10.75 20.22 -22.16
N ALA A 48 -11.25 20.99 -23.12
CA ALA A 48 -12.23 22.03 -22.97
C ALA A 48 -13.65 21.47 -22.78
N SER A 49 -14.45 22.25 -22.07
CA SER A 49 -15.89 22.11 -21.84
C SER A 49 -16.74 22.06 -23.12
N ALA A 50 -17.74 21.19 -23.14
CA ALA A 50 -18.97 21.38 -23.91
C ALA A 50 -20.17 20.73 -23.19
N GLU A 51 -21.14 21.57 -22.84
CA GLU A 51 -22.46 21.20 -22.32
C GLU A 51 -23.28 20.41 -23.34
N ARG A 52 -24.17 19.53 -22.84
CA ARG A 52 -25.53 19.42 -23.36
C ARG A 52 -26.49 18.83 -22.33
N ALA A 53 -27.58 19.56 -22.14
CA ALA A 53 -28.76 19.23 -21.36
C ALA A 53 -29.60 18.12 -22.01
N GLY A 54 -30.36 17.40 -21.18
CA GLY A 54 -31.39 16.45 -21.57
C GLY A 54 -32.30 16.13 -20.38
N ASP A 55 -33.47 16.73 -20.42
CA ASP A 55 -34.58 16.74 -19.46
C ASP A 55 -35.40 15.43 -19.50
N ALA A 56 -35.97 14.99 -18.36
CA ALA A 56 -37.21 14.19 -18.31
C ALA A 56 -37.75 13.98 -16.87
N ALA A 57 -38.94 14.55 -16.68
CA ALA A 57 -39.95 14.41 -15.62
C ALA A 57 -40.30 12.95 -15.22
N GLU A 58 -40.55 12.65 -13.93
CA GLU A 58 -41.78 12.79 -13.12
C GLU A 58 -42.87 11.74 -13.41
N GLU A 59 -43.22 10.98 -12.37
CA GLU A 59 -44.53 10.38 -11.97
C GLU A 59 -44.18 9.29 -10.93
N GLY A 60 -44.76 9.18 -9.72
CA GLY A 60 -46.08 9.52 -9.23
C GLY A 60 -46.76 8.22 -8.77
N GLY A 61 -47.08 8.07 -7.48
CA GLY A 61 -47.95 6.97 -7.01
C GLY A 61 -47.77 6.53 -5.56
N ALA A 62 -48.67 7.00 -4.70
CA ALA A 62 -48.85 6.61 -3.29
C ALA A 62 -49.83 5.41 -3.13
N GLY A 63 -49.81 4.76 -1.96
CA GLY A 63 -50.92 3.93 -1.48
C GLY A 63 -50.59 2.93 -0.35
N ASP A 64 -50.79 3.36 0.90
CA ASP A 64 -51.47 2.75 2.08
C ASP A 64 -51.49 1.21 2.27
N ASP A 65 -50.96 0.70 3.39
CA ASP A 65 -51.60 0.31 4.68
C ASP A 65 -52.25 -1.09 4.69
N GLU A 66 -51.81 -1.99 5.59
CA GLU A 66 -52.63 -2.53 6.70
C GLU A 66 -51.90 -3.59 7.55
N GLU A 67 -52.31 -3.63 8.81
CA GLU A 67 -51.77 -4.38 9.95
C GLU A 67 -52.06 -5.90 9.95
N GLY A 68 -51.31 -6.64 10.77
CA GLY A 68 -51.63 -8.02 11.16
C GLY A 68 -50.85 -8.47 12.40
N ASP A 69 -51.56 -8.50 13.53
CA ASP A 69 -51.13 -8.84 14.90
C ASP A 69 -50.82 -10.35 15.13
N ASP A 70 -50.11 -10.58 16.24
CA ASP A 70 -50.44 -11.56 17.29
C ASP A 70 -49.39 -12.66 17.66
N GLY A 71 -49.22 -12.87 18.97
CA GLY A 71 -48.83 -14.19 19.51
C GLY A 71 -47.55 -14.39 20.34
N LYS A 72 -47.37 -13.71 21.48
CA LYS A 72 -46.39 -14.08 22.54
C LYS A 72 -46.77 -15.37 23.30
N LYS A 73 -45.80 -16.27 23.54
CA LYS A 73 -45.85 -17.27 24.64
C LYS A 73 -44.60 -17.23 25.54
N LYS A 74 -44.81 -16.85 26.80
CA LYS A 74 -43.86 -16.94 27.93
C LYS A 74 -43.91 -18.33 28.59
N ARG A 75 -42.75 -18.90 28.99
CA ARG A 75 -42.67 -19.82 30.14
C ARG A 75 -41.49 -19.46 31.06
N LYS A 76 -41.81 -19.36 32.36
CA LYS A 76 -40.98 -19.06 33.53
C LYS A 76 -40.00 -20.20 33.90
N ARG A 77 -38.87 -19.86 34.55
CA ARG A 77 -38.29 -20.43 35.81
C ARG A 77 -36.79 -20.04 35.92
N LYS A 78 -36.11 -19.91 37.06
CA LYS A 78 -36.38 -19.63 38.50
C LYS A 78 -35.00 -19.26 39.08
N ARG A 79 -34.90 -18.23 39.93
CA ARG A 79 -33.64 -17.74 40.54
C ARG A 79 -33.13 -18.71 41.62
N GLY A 80 -31.83 -19.01 41.61
CA GLY A 80 -31.10 -19.70 42.69
C GLY A 80 -29.75 -19.01 42.91
N LYS A 81 -29.41 -18.72 44.17
CA LYS A 81 -28.29 -17.86 44.62
C LYS A 81 -27.29 -18.69 45.43
N ARG A 82 -25.98 -18.66 45.09
CA ARG A 82 -24.76 -18.99 45.90
C ARG A 82 -23.63 -19.39 44.91
N LYS A 83 -22.33 -19.16 45.10
CA LYS A 83 -21.46 -18.62 46.15
C LYS A 83 -20.11 -18.30 45.46
N LYS A 84 -19.41 -17.23 45.85
CA LYS A 84 -18.07 -16.87 45.36
C LYS A 84 -17.03 -17.83 45.99
N LYS A 85 -16.16 -18.45 45.17
CA LYS A 85 -14.87 -19.04 45.58
C LYS A 85 -13.87 -18.82 44.44
N GLY A 86 -12.72 -18.23 44.76
CA GLY A 86 -11.60 -18.06 43.83
C GLY A 86 -10.74 -19.31 43.72
N GLY A 87 -9.88 -19.33 42.71
CA GLY A 87 -8.74 -20.25 42.60
C GLY A 87 -8.52 -20.85 41.21
N ALA A 88 -7.35 -20.54 40.65
CA ALA A 88 -6.55 -21.26 39.65
C ALA A 88 -6.99 -21.25 38.17
N SER A 89 -6.08 -20.74 37.34
CA SER A 89 -6.01 -20.92 35.89
C SER A 89 -5.98 -22.41 35.53
N ALA A 90 -6.94 -22.86 34.74
CA ALA A 90 -6.97 -24.18 34.14
C ALA A 90 -6.18 -24.17 32.81
N PRO A 91 -5.53 -25.29 32.43
CA PRO A 91 -4.74 -25.38 31.20
C PRO A 91 -5.64 -25.27 29.97
N ALA A 92 -5.10 -24.65 28.91
CA ALA A 92 -5.75 -24.57 27.60
C ALA A 92 -6.15 -25.97 27.13
N GLY A 93 -7.44 -26.16 26.84
CA GLY A 93 -7.92 -27.34 26.12
C GLY A 93 -7.40 -27.36 24.68
N PRO A 94 -7.57 -28.47 23.94
CA PRO A 94 -7.19 -28.52 22.53
C PRO A 94 -7.99 -27.46 21.74
N PRO A 95 -7.39 -26.76 20.76
CA PRO A 95 -8.10 -25.78 19.94
C PRO A 95 -9.27 -26.46 19.22
N ARG A 96 -10.47 -25.89 19.29
CA ARG A 96 -11.67 -26.36 18.57
C ARG A 96 -11.78 -25.66 17.21
N GLU A 97 -12.29 -26.43 16.24
CA GLU A 97 -12.37 -26.15 14.80
C GLU A 97 -12.65 -24.70 14.42
N PRO A 98 -11.83 -24.10 13.56
CA PRO A 98 -12.24 -22.96 12.78
C PRO A 98 -12.60 -23.49 11.35
N LYS A 99 -13.44 -22.89 10.51
CA LYS A 99 -13.15 -21.66 9.76
C LYS A 99 -14.28 -21.38 8.75
N LYS A 100 -14.82 -20.16 8.73
CA LYS A 100 -15.55 -19.68 7.54
C LYS A 100 -14.49 -19.33 6.48
N GLN A 101 -14.60 -19.94 5.32
CA GLN A 101 -13.81 -19.56 4.15
C GLN A 101 -14.45 -18.30 3.52
N ALA A 102 -13.66 -17.49 2.81
CA ALA A 102 -14.24 -16.43 2.00
C ALA A 102 -15.22 -17.03 0.97
N GLU A 103 -16.33 -16.34 0.73
CA GLU A 103 -17.33 -16.73 -0.26
C GLU A 103 -16.95 -16.29 -1.69
N TYR A 104 -15.76 -15.69 -1.85
CA TYR A 104 -15.22 -15.21 -3.11
C TYR A 104 -13.94 -15.95 -3.53
N ARG A 105 -13.53 -15.72 -4.78
CA ARG A 105 -12.36 -16.26 -5.47
C ARG A 105 -11.19 -15.29 -5.41
N GLY A 106 -9.99 -15.83 -5.34
CA GLY A 106 -8.75 -15.05 -5.39
C GLY A 106 -7.88 -15.12 -4.14
N ILE A 107 -8.33 -15.86 -3.13
CA ILE A 107 -7.49 -16.34 -2.02
C ILE A 107 -7.47 -17.87 -2.03
N LYS A 108 -6.40 -18.47 -1.49
CA LYS A 108 -6.24 -19.93 -1.37
C LYS A 108 -7.40 -20.52 -0.56
N SER A 109 -7.94 -21.64 -1.01
CA SER A 109 -9.03 -22.34 -0.31
C SER A 109 -8.63 -22.94 1.03
N THR A 110 -7.32 -23.10 1.24
CA THR A 110 -6.70 -23.52 2.50
C THR A 110 -6.51 -22.35 3.46
N HIS A 111 -6.80 -21.11 3.05
CA HIS A 111 -6.74 -19.94 3.90
C HIS A 111 -7.96 -19.85 4.80
N PHE A 112 -7.68 -19.32 5.97
CA PHE A 112 -8.49 -19.48 7.13
C PHE A 112 -8.18 -18.30 8.06
N THR A 113 -9.21 -17.57 8.47
CA THR A 113 -9.08 -16.28 9.18
C THR A 113 -8.76 -16.44 10.68
N ASP A 114 -8.29 -17.60 11.11
CA ASP A 114 -8.21 -18.00 12.52
C ASP A 114 -6.98 -17.50 13.27
N TYR A 115 -6.58 -16.25 13.03
CA TYR A 115 -5.53 -15.57 13.81
C TYR A 115 -5.86 -15.57 15.31
N TYR A 116 -7.14 -15.53 15.68
CA TYR A 116 -7.60 -15.65 17.07
C TYR A 116 -7.20 -16.98 17.73
N ALA A 117 -7.19 -18.08 16.98
CA ALA A 117 -6.83 -19.39 17.48
C ALA A 117 -5.32 -19.55 17.66
N LYS A 118 -4.53 -18.84 16.85
CA LYS A 118 -3.06 -18.87 16.88
C LYS A 118 -2.45 -17.89 17.88
N TYR A 119 -2.95 -16.66 17.92
CA TYR A 119 -2.34 -15.55 18.68
C TYR A 119 -3.26 -14.95 19.76
N GLY A 120 -4.50 -15.43 19.93
CA GLY A 120 -5.41 -14.87 20.94
C GLY A 120 -6.01 -13.52 20.57
N GLN A 121 -6.01 -13.17 19.28
CA GLN A 121 -6.79 -12.05 18.72
C GLN A 121 -8.30 -12.24 18.97
N SER A 122 -9.10 -11.18 18.85
CA SER A 122 -10.58 -11.24 18.87
C SER A 122 -11.20 -11.58 17.51
N GLU A 123 -12.51 -11.85 17.49
CA GLU A 123 -13.31 -12.08 16.26
C GLU A 123 -14.58 -11.19 16.33
N PRO A 124 -14.70 -10.13 15.51
CA PRO A 124 -13.70 -9.61 14.57
C PRO A 124 -12.43 -9.08 15.29
N PRO A 125 -11.27 -8.99 14.60
CA PRO A 125 -10.00 -8.60 15.23
C PRO A 125 -10.06 -7.16 15.73
N SER A 126 -9.57 -6.89 16.93
CA SER A 126 -9.68 -5.58 17.60
C SER A 126 -8.51 -5.26 18.52
N VAL A 127 -7.63 -6.22 18.82
CA VAL A 127 -6.41 -5.97 19.61
C VAL A 127 -5.34 -5.44 18.68
N PRO A 128 -4.74 -4.26 18.93
CA PRO A 128 -3.62 -3.76 18.14
C PRO A 128 -2.49 -4.79 18.05
N VAL A 129 -1.88 -4.95 16.87
CA VAL A 129 -0.86 -5.97 16.63
C VAL A 129 0.36 -5.79 17.54
N ALA A 130 0.82 -4.55 17.74
CA ALA A 130 1.85 -4.22 18.74
C ALA A 130 1.56 -4.82 20.11
N GLU A 131 0.35 -4.57 20.62
CA GLU A 131 -0.09 -4.99 21.95
C GLU A 131 -0.22 -6.52 22.02
N LEU A 132 -0.77 -7.13 20.97
CA LEU A 132 -0.94 -8.57 20.85
C LEU A 132 0.41 -9.29 21.02
N PHE A 133 1.40 -8.94 20.19
CA PHE A 133 2.70 -9.61 20.21
C PHE A 133 3.53 -9.26 21.44
N THR A 134 3.42 -8.02 21.95
CA THR A 134 4.03 -7.64 23.25
C THR A 134 3.46 -8.47 24.39
N SER A 135 2.13 -8.66 24.45
CA SER A 135 1.48 -9.42 25.51
C SER A 135 1.85 -10.92 25.50
N LEU A 136 2.14 -11.46 24.31
CA LEU A 136 2.62 -12.83 24.12
C LEU A 136 4.12 -12.99 24.40
N GLY A 137 4.88 -11.89 24.49
CA GLY A 137 6.34 -11.94 24.55
C GLY A 137 6.97 -12.54 23.29
N MET A 138 6.32 -12.36 22.13
CA MET A 138 6.73 -12.92 20.84
C MET A 138 7.18 -11.80 19.87
N PRO A 139 8.19 -12.04 19.01
CA PRO A 139 8.49 -11.11 17.93
C PRO A 139 7.35 -11.12 16.89
N PHE A 140 7.26 -10.04 16.09
CA PHE A 140 6.39 -10.03 14.92
C PHE A 140 6.81 -11.14 13.93
N PRO A 141 5.84 -11.81 13.28
CA PRO A 141 6.13 -12.95 12.43
C PRO A 141 6.90 -12.50 11.17
N GLU A 142 7.92 -13.27 10.82
CA GLU A 142 8.66 -13.08 9.57
C GLU A 142 7.78 -13.40 8.35
N GLY A 143 8.12 -12.81 7.21
CA GLY A 143 7.58 -13.20 5.91
C GLY A 143 8.16 -14.53 5.41
N GLU A 144 7.82 -14.87 4.16
CA GLU A 144 8.45 -16.03 3.51
C GLU A 144 9.86 -15.68 3.04
N HIS A 145 10.84 -16.48 3.45
CA HIS A 145 12.21 -16.34 2.96
C HIS A 145 12.41 -17.18 1.70
N MET A 146 12.96 -16.57 0.66
CA MET A 146 13.29 -17.25 -0.60
C MET A 146 14.74 -16.99 -0.97
N GLU A 147 15.42 -18.02 -1.46
CA GLU A 147 16.77 -17.89 -2.00
C GLU A 147 16.75 -17.05 -3.30
N PHE A 148 17.88 -16.40 -3.60
CA PHE A 148 18.03 -15.72 -4.88
C PHE A 148 18.22 -16.73 -6.03
N PRO A 149 17.94 -16.35 -7.29
CA PRO A 149 18.27 -17.17 -8.44
C PRO A 149 19.76 -17.55 -8.43
N GLU A 150 20.08 -18.82 -8.75
CA GLU A 150 21.44 -19.41 -8.63
C GLU A 150 22.55 -18.60 -9.35
N THR A 151 22.19 -17.75 -10.30
CA THR A 151 23.11 -16.93 -11.11
C THR A 151 23.59 -15.64 -10.43
N THR A 152 23.08 -15.29 -9.24
CA THR A 152 23.24 -13.96 -8.63
C THR A 152 24.04 -13.93 -7.31
N THR A 153 24.42 -15.08 -6.76
CA THR A 153 25.18 -15.18 -5.50
C THR A 153 26.66 -14.82 -5.70
N ARG A 154 26.93 -13.52 -5.89
CA ARG A 154 28.28 -12.93 -5.87
C ARG A 154 28.67 -12.32 -4.52
N VAL A 155 27.70 -12.12 -3.64
CA VAL A 155 27.89 -11.56 -2.31
C VAL A 155 28.45 -12.65 -1.39
N THR A 156 29.55 -12.37 -0.72
CA THR A 156 30.08 -13.30 0.28
C THR A 156 29.15 -13.35 1.48
N ALA A 157 29.10 -14.48 2.20
CA ALA A 157 28.29 -14.60 3.40
C ALA A 157 28.64 -13.57 4.50
N ALA A 158 29.82 -12.93 4.43
CA ALA A 158 30.23 -11.87 5.34
C ALA A 158 29.62 -10.51 4.95
N GLU A 159 29.68 -10.14 3.68
CA GLU A 159 29.05 -8.92 3.14
C GLU A 159 27.52 -8.97 3.29
N ALA A 160 26.91 -10.13 3.01
CA ALA A 160 25.48 -10.34 3.22
C ALA A 160 25.07 -10.10 4.68
N ARG A 161 25.90 -10.57 5.63
CA ARG A 161 25.68 -10.39 7.07
C ARG A 161 25.89 -8.95 7.52
N GLU A 162 26.76 -8.19 6.88
CA GLU A 162 27.01 -6.78 7.19
C GLU A 162 25.81 -5.91 6.75
N VAL A 163 25.34 -6.10 5.51
CA VAL A 163 24.12 -5.44 5.02
C VAL A 163 22.91 -5.81 5.89
N ASP A 164 22.73 -7.10 6.19
CA ASP A 164 21.63 -7.56 7.04
C ASP A 164 21.72 -6.98 8.46
N ALA A 165 22.93 -6.76 8.99
CA ALA A 165 23.14 -6.21 10.33
C ALA A 165 22.96 -4.68 10.39
N GLU A 166 23.32 -3.95 9.33
CA GLU A 166 23.06 -2.51 9.20
C GLU A 166 21.56 -2.22 8.99
N GLU A 167 20.86 -3.13 8.30
CA GLU A 167 19.40 -3.12 8.13
C GLU A 167 18.63 -3.61 9.39
N ALA A 168 19.29 -4.35 10.29
CA ALA A 168 18.67 -5.03 11.44
C ALA A 168 18.40 -4.09 12.62
N ASP A 169 17.15 -3.68 12.77
CA ASP A 169 16.14 -4.44 13.54
C ASP A 169 14.84 -3.62 13.43
N ALA A 170 14.94 -2.30 13.63
CA ALA A 170 13.78 -1.40 13.68
C ALA A 170 12.99 -1.33 12.37
N ARG A 171 13.66 -1.24 11.21
CA ARG A 171 12.99 -1.23 9.90
C ARG A 171 12.28 -2.56 9.64
N LEU A 172 13.00 -3.67 9.80
CA LEU A 172 12.44 -5.00 9.51
C LEU A 172 11.31 -5.36 10.49
N LEU A 173 11.44 -4.98 11.76
CA LEU A 173 10.37 -5.11 12.76
C LEU A 173 9.14 -4.26 12.37
N ALA A 174 9.34 -3.02 11.92
CA ALA A 174 8.25 -2.17 11.44
C ALA A 174 7.54 -2.76 10.21
N LEU A 175 8.30 -3.31 9.24
CA LEU A 175 7.75 -4.01 8.08
C LEU A 175 6.96 -5.26 8.47
N ARG A 176 7.53 -6.11 9.34
CA ARG A 176 6.86 -7.34 9.80
C ARG A 176 5.60 -7.04 10.61
N GLU A 177 5.63 -6.01 11.44
CA GLU A 177 4.45 -5.53 12.15
C GLU A 177 3.38 -5.00 11.19
N GLY A 178 3.75 -4.11 10.27
CA GLY A 178 2.84 -3.57 9.25
C GLY A 178 2.24 -4.69 8.40
N ALA A 179 3.02 -5.72 8.08
CA ALA A 179 2.57 -6.85 7.28
C ALA A 179 1.60 -7.73 8.05
N GLU A 180 1.80 -7.89 9.36
CA GLU A 180 0.86 -8.62 10.20
C GLU A 180 -0.46 -7.86 10.39
N VAL A 181 -0.41 -6.53 10.51
CA VAL A 181 -1.62 -5.68 10.44
C VAL A 181 -2.34 -5.88 9.11
N HIS A 182 -1.61 -5.84 7.99
CA HIS A 182 -2.18 -6.04 6.66
C HIS A 182 -2.86 -7.42 6.54
N ARG A 183 -2.18 -8.49 6.96
CA ARG A 183 -2.71 -9.87 6.99
C ARG A 183 -4.01 -10.00 7.80
N GLN A 184 -4.06 -9.45 9.00
CA GLN A 184 -5.26 -9.52 9.83
C GLN A 184 -6.39 -8.62 9.27
N THR A 185 -6.04 -7.49 8.66
CA THR A 185 -7.01 -6.57 8.04
C THR A 185 -7.64 -7.19 6.79
N ARG A 186 -6.86 -7.84 5.90
CA ARG A 186 -7.41 -8.53 4.72
C ARG A 186 -8.18 -9.81 5.07
N ALA A 187 -7.80 -10.50 6.15
CA ALA A 187 -8.60 -11.57 6.72
C ALA A 187 -9.98 -11.05 7.18
N PHE A 188 -10.03 -9.89 7.84
CA PHE A 188 -11.29 -9.22 8.20
C PHE A 188 -12.10 -8.79 6.97
N ALA A 189 -11.45 -8.25 5.93
CA ALA A 189 -12.10 -7.89 4.66
C ALA A 189 -12.92 -9.06 4.10
N SER A 190 -12.41 -10.28 4.28
CA SER A 190 -13.07 -11.49 3.79
C SER A 190 -14.43 -11.78 4.40
N SER A 191 -14.72 -11.20 5.57
CA SER A 191 -16.05 -11.28 6.20
C SER A 191 -17.06 -10.27 5.64
N LEU A 192 -16.58 -9.21 4.99
CA LEU A 192 -17.38 -8.09 4.47
C LEU A 192 -17.71 -8.24 2.99
N ILE A 193 -16.73 -8.68 2.20
CA ILE A 193 -16.78 -8.67 0.73
C ILE A 193 -17.81 -9.67 0.22
N LYS A 194 -18.95 -9.15 -0.23
CA LYS A 194 -20.08 -9.90 -0.79
C LYS A 194 -20.83 -9.03 -1.82
N PRO A 195 -21.50 -9.62 -2.82
CA PRO A 195 -22.31 -8.84 -3.75
C PRO A 195 -23.38 -8.02 -3.00
N GLY A 196 -23.59 -6.78 -3.45
CA GLY A 196 -24.51 -5.81 -2.86
C GLY A 196 -23.90 -4.93 -1.75
N ILE A 197 -22.65 -5.17 -1.31
CA ILE A 197 -21.98 -4.21 -0.42
C ILE A 197 -21.65 -2.93 -1.19
N LYS A 198 -21.95 -1.77 -0.61
CA LYS A 198 -21.46 -0.50 -1.12
C LYS A 198 -19.94 -0.46 -0.97
N LEU A 199 -19.23 -0.12 -2.04
CA LEU A 199 -17.76 -0.07 -2.01
C LEU A 199 -17.26 0.94 -0.98
N ARG A 200 -18.01 2.03 -0.78
CA ARG A 200 -17.71 3.03 0.25
C ARG A 200 -17.73 2.43 1.65
N ASP A 201 -18.78 1.69 1.98
CA ASP A 201 -18.93 1.06 3.30
C ASP A 201 -17.84 0.01 3.54
N MET A 202 -17.49 -0.74 2.48
CA MET A 202 -16.38 -1.69 2.50
C MET A 202 -15.04 -0.99 2.79
N CYS A 203 -14.69 0.06 2.03
CA CYS A 203 -13.46 0.81 2.23
C CYS A 203 -13.41 1.44 3.63
N GLU A 204 -14.48 2.09 4.08
CA GLU A 204 -14.53 2.71 5.40
C GLU A 204 -14.35 1.68 6.53
N ALA A 205 -15.00 0.51 6.43
CA ALA A 205 -14.85 -0.57 7.40
C ALA A 205 -13.43 -1.14 7.41
N LEU A 206 -12.82 -1.35 6.24
CA LEU A 206 -11.47 -1.89 6.11
C LEU A 206 -10.42 -0.92 6.65
N GLU A 207 -10.52 0.36 6.28
CA GLU A 207 -9.63 1.43 6.73
C GLU A 207 -9.74 1.64 8.25
N ASN A 208 -10.95 1.62 8.80
CA ASN A 208 -11.14 1.70 10.26
C ASN A 208 -10.52 0.48 10.96
N LYS A 209 -10.63 -0.72 10.38
CA LYS A 209 -9.97 -1.91 10.92
C LYS A 209 -8.44 -1.78 10.89
N ASN A 210 -7.89 -1.30 9.78
CA ASN A 210 -6.46 -1.05 9.66
C ASN A 210 -5.97 -0.09 10.76
N ARG A 211 -6.63 1.06 10.94
CA ARG A 211 -6.32 2.05 11.98
C ARG A 211 -6.38 1.48 13.39
N GLU A 212 -7.35 0.62 13.67
CA GLU A 212 -7.49 -0.06 14.96
C GLU A 212 -6.34 -1.04 15.19
N LEU A 213 -6.05 -1.91 14.22
CA LEU A 213 -5.03 -2.96 14.36
C LEU A 213 -3.60 -2.42 14.33
N VAL A 214 -3.33 -1.36 13.57
CA VAL A 214 -2.04 -0.66 13.60
C VAL A 214 -1.90 0.23 14.82
N GLY A 215 -2.98 0.57 15.52
CA GLY A 215 -2.98 1.56 16.60
C GLY A 215 -2.54 2.94 16.10
N GLU A 216 -3.33 3.53 15.19
CA GLU A 216 -3.03 4.81 14.51
C GLU A 216 -2.42 5.87 15.43
N ARG A 217 -1.30 6.47 14.99
CA ARG A 217 -0.59 7.54 15.72
C ARG A 217 0.01 8.59 14.77
N GLY A 218 -0.85 9.34 14.09
CA GLY A 218 -0.41 10.34 13.11
C GLY A 218 0.49 9.71 12.04
N LEU A 219 1.64 10.35 11.75
CA LEU A 219 2.61 9.81 10.79
C LEU A 219 3.45 8.65 11.34
N GLU A 220 3.51 8.44 12.66
CA GLU A 220 4.31 7.35 13.24
C GLU A 220 3.78 5.98 12.84
N ARG A 221 2.46 5.81 12.70
CA ARG A 221 1.85 4.56 12.24
C ARG A 221 0.40 4.77 11.81
N GLY A 222 0.00 4.12 10.72
CA GLY A 222 -1.32 4.31 10.12
C GLY A 222 -1.46 3.62 8.77
N ILE A 223 -2.47 4.04 8.03
CA ILE A 223 -2.68 3.62 6.64
C ILE A 223 -1.68 4.37 5.74
N ALA A 224 -1.07 3.69 4.77
CA ALA A 224 -0.07 4.27 3.88
C ALA A 224 -0.68 4.98 2.65
N PHE A 225 -1.78 4.46 2.13
CA PHE A 225 -2.50 5.02 0.98
C PHE A 225 -3.96 4.51 0.96
N PRO A 226 -4.87 5.16 0.23
CA PRO A 226 -6.30 4.83 0.26
C PRO A 226 -6.59 3.40 -0.21
N THR A 227 -7.66 2.80 0.31
CA THR A 227 -8.09 1.46 -0.12
C THR A 227 -8.63 1.51 -1.55
N GLY A 228 -7.86 1.01 -2.50
CA GLY A 228 -8.27 0.69 -3.85
C GLY A 228 -9.31 -0.43 -3.87
N CYS A 229 -10.36 -0.24 -4.67
CA CYS A 229 -11.43 -1.22 -4.91
C CYS A 229 -11.87 -1.23 -6.38
N SER A 230 -10.90 -1.10 -7.29
CA SER A 230 -11.10 -0.92 -8.73
C SER A 230 -11.87 -2.09 -9.35
N LEU A 231 -12.92 -1.80 -10.13
CA LEU A 231 -13.80 -2.81 -10.72
C LEU A 231 -13.52 -3.04 -12.21
N ASN A 232 -13.52 -4.31 -12.63
CA ASN A 232 -13.55 -4.74 -14.02
C ASN A 232 -12.40 -4.16 -14.87
N HIS A 233 -12.69 -3.30 -15.84
CA HIS A 233 -11.71 -2.63 -16.72
C HIS A 233 -10.83 -1.60 -15.98
N VAL A 234 -11.25 -1.13 -14.81
CA VAL A 234 -10.44 -0.22 -13.96
C VAL A 234 -9.39 -1.04 -13.24
N ALA A 235 -8.11 -0.88 -13.56
CA ALA A 235 -7.01 -1.67 -12.99
C ALA A 235 -6.61 -1.17 -11.60
N ALA A 236 -6.40 0.14 -11.43
CA ALA A 236 -5.83 0.71 -10.21
C ALA A 236 -6.42 2.10 -9.89
N HIS A 237 -6.10 2.62 -8.70
CA HIS A 237 -6.38 3.99 -8.24
C HIS A 237 -7.85 4.42 -8.18
N TYR A 238 -8.80 3.47 -8.16
CA TYR A 238 -10.18 3.77 -7.84
C TYR A 238 -10.51 3.48 -6.37
N THR A 239 -11.03 4.49 -5.70
CA THR A 239 -11.71 4.39 -4.40
C THR A 239 -12.88 5.37 -4.43
N PRO A 240 -14.05 5.03 -3.85
CA PRO A 240 -15.26 5.85 -3.95
C PRO A 240 -15.04 7.21 -3.31
N ASN A 241 -15.58 8.27 -3.93
CA ASN A 241 -15.66 9.61 -3.34
C ASN A 241 -16.94 9.76 -2.49
N GLY A 242 -17.12 10.91 -1.83
CA GLY A 242 -18.38 11.24 -1.18
C GLY A 242 -19.55 11.26 -2.17
N GLY A 243 -20.61 10.51 -1.87
CA GLY A 243 -21.81 10.40 -2.72
C GLY A 243 -21.75 9.26 -3.76
N ASP A 244 -20.67 8.49 -3.79
CA ASP A 244 -20.57 7.28 -4.60
C ASP A 244 -21.35 6.12 -3.96
N ASP A 245 -22.41 5.68 -4.63
CA ASP A 245 -23.29 4.59 -4.23
C ASP A 245 -23.00 3.28 -4.99
N THR A 246 -21.83 3.15 -5.62
CA THR A 246 -21.44 1.93 -6.34
C THR A 246 -21.46 0.72 -5.40
N GLU A 247 -22.19 -0.32 -5.82
CA GLU A 247 -22.27 -1.61 -5.13
C GLU A 247 -21.47 -2.67 -5.88
N LEU A 248 -20.85 -3.58 -5.13
CA LEU A 248 -20.14 -4.71 -5.70
C LEU A 248 -21.13 -5.70 -6.33
N GLY A 249 -21.02 -5.96 -7.63
CA GLY A 249 -21.82 -6.94 -8.35
C GLY A 249 -21.28 -8.37 -8.24
N ALA A 250 -22.15 -9.37 -8.45
CA ALA A 250 -21.75 -10.78 -8.48
C ALA A 250 -20.88 -11.14 -9.70
N GLY A 251 -20.94 -10.34 -10.78
CA GLY A 251 -20.15 -10.53 -12.00
C GLY A 251 -18.86 -9.68 -12.04
N ASP A 252 -18.56 -8.94 -10.98
CA ASP A 252 -17.43 -8.02 -10.95
C ASP A 252 -16.11 -8.71 -10.63
N VAL A 253 -15.04 -8.15 -11.20
CA VAL A 253 -13.65 -8.45 -10.85
C VAL A 253 -13.06 -7.23 -10.14
N MET A 254 -12.95 -7.31 -8.82
CA MET A 254 -12.53 -6.18 -7.96
C MET A 254 -11.10 -6.38 -7.47
N LYS A 255 -10.23 -5.37 -7.62
CA LYS A 255 -8.90 -5.38 -7.00
C LYS A 255 -9.00 -4.69 -5.65
N VAL A 256 -8.59 -5.36 -4.58
CA VAL A 256 -8.50 -4.78 -3.24
C VAL A 256 -7.04 -4.53 -2.93
N ASP A 257 -6.71 -3.27 -2.75
CA ASP A 257 -5.33 -2.77 -2.63
C ASP A 257 -5.27 -1.74 -1.50
N PHE A 258 -4.50 -1.99 -0.45
CA PHE A 258 -4.39 -1.05 0.65
C PHE A 258 -3.05 -1.17 1.38
N GLY A 259 -2.56 -0.03 1.87
CA GLY A 259 -1.25 0.00 2.52
C GLY A 259 -1.31 0.21 4.02
N THR A 260 -0.35 -0.38 4.74
CA THR A 260 -0.09 -0.07 6.16
C THR A 260 1.32 0.47 6.32
N GLN A 261 1.55 1.44 7.20
CA GLN A 261 2.89 1.93 7.48
C GLN A 261 3.19 2.07 8.96
N ILE A 262 4.46 1.86 9.30
CA ILE A 262 5.04 2.12 10.62
C ILE A 262 6.37 2.85 10.42
N ASN A 263 6.47 4.06 10.97
CA ASN A 263 7.58 4.99 10.81
C ASN A 263 7.96 5.26 9.35
N GLY A 264 6.96 5.24 8.46
CA GLY A 264 7.13 5.40 7.02
C GLY A 264 7.53 4.13 6.29
N HIS A 265 7.77 3.00 6.97
CA HIS A 265 7.98 1.71 6.31
C HIS A 265 6.64 1.15 5.86
N ILE A 266 6.42 1.14 4.56
CA ILE A 266 5.13 0.82 3.95
C ILE A 266 5.10 -0.65 3.57
N ILE A 267 3.96 -1.28 3.85
CA ILE A 267 3.53 -2.53 3.24
C ILE A 267 2.48 -2.19 2.20
N ASP A 268 2.82 -2.50 0.96
CA ASP A 268 2.00 -2.50 -0.23
C ASP A 268 1.66 -3.94 -0.64
N SER A 269 0.38 -4.26 -0.76
CA SER A 269 -0.08 -5.62 -1.05
C SER A 269 -1.55 -5.63 -1.43
N ALA A 270 -1.85 -6.36 -2.49
CA ALA A 270 -3.14 -6.36 -3.14
C ALA A 270 -3.53 -7.78 -3.60
N TRP A 271 -4.84 -7.99 -3.74
CA TRP A 271 -5.39 -9.20 -4.36
C TRP A 271 -6.66 -8.90 -5.13
N THR A 272 -7.03 -9.82 -6.01
CA THR A 272 -8.28 -9.74 -6.76
C THR A 272 -9.38 -10.58 -6.14
N VAL A 273 -10.59 -10.05 -6.17
CA VAL A 273 -11.85 -10.66 -5.75
C VAL A 273 -12.72 -10.88 -6.98
N SER A 274 -13.27 -12.09 -7.12
CA SER A 274 -14.35 -12.42 -8.06
C SER A 274 -15.33 -13.40 -7.41
N PHE A 275 -16.57 -13.45 -7.85
CA PHE A 275 -17.52 -14.50 -7.47
C PHE A 275 -17.77 -15.51 -8.61
N ASP A 276 -17.50 -15.10 -9.84
CA ASP A 276 -17.77 -15.87 -11.05
C ASP A 276 -16.57 -16.78 -11.42
N PRO A 277 -16.76 -18.11 -11.51
CA PRO A 277 -15.70 -19.06 -11.87
C PRO A 277 -15.03 -18.80 -13.21
N ARG A 278 -15.69 -18.11 -14.14
CA ARG A 278 -15.10 -17.83 -15.45
C ARG A 278 -13.81 -17.00 -15.37
N PHE A 279 -13.58 -16.34 -14.24
CA PHE A 279 -12.38 -15.54 -13.99
C PHE A 279 -11.29 -16.30 -13.21
N ASP A 280 -11.49 -17.57 -12.84
CA ASP A 280 -10.48 -18.33 -12.07
C ASP A 280 -9.13 -18.35 -12.79
N ALA A 281 -9.13 -18.60 -14.10
CA ALA A 281 -7.92 -18.62 -14.92
C ALA A 281 -7.25 -17.24 -15.03
N LEU A 282 -8.02 -16.14 -15.05
CA LEU A 282 -7.47 -14.79 -15.02
C LEU A 282 -6.74 -14.52 -13.68
N LEU A 283 -7.40 -14.84 -12.57
CA LEU A 283 -6.84 -14.64 -11.24
C LEU A 283 -5.61 -15.53 -11.01
N GLU A 284 -5.62 -16.76 -11.52
CA GLU A 284 -4.47 -17.66 -11.49
C GLU A 284 -3.30 -17.13 -12.33
N ALA A 285 -3.54 -16.68 -13.56
CA ALA A 285 -2.51 -16.13 -14.43
C ALA A 285 -1.76 -14.96 -13.76
N VAL A 286 -2.51 -14.00 -13.20
CA VAL A 286 -1.92 -12.82 -12.55
C VAL A 286 -1.18 -13.21 -11.26
N ARG A 287 -1.75 -14.11 -10.46
CA ARG A 287 -1.07 -14.60 -9.25
C ARG A 287 0.24 -15.29 -9.59
N GLU A 288 0.25 -16.21 -10.55
CA GLU A 288 1.46 -16.93 -10.97
C GLU A 288 2.50 -16.00 -11.59
N ALA A 289 2.07 -14.97 -12.32
CA ALA A 289 2.96 -13.95 -12.87
C ALA A 289 3.60 -13.08 -11.77
N THR A 290 2.84 -12.66 -10.76
CA THR A 290 3.40 -12.00 -9.56
C THR A 290 4.41 -12.89 -8.85
N GLU A 291 4.09 -14.18 -8.65
CA GLU A 291 5.02 -15.14 -8.06
C GLU A 291 6.29 -15.35 -8.91
N ALA A 292 6.18 -15.32 -10.24
CA ALA A 292 7.32 -15.37 -11.14
C ALA A 292 8.22 -14.14 -10.97
N GLY A 293 7.62 -12.94 -10.85
CA GLY A 293 8.34 -11.71 -10.52
C GLY A 293 9.08 -11.78 -9.19
N ILE A 294 8.43 -12.28 -8.13
CA ILE A 294 9.03 -12.47 -6.81
C ILE A 294 10.20 -13.48 -6.87
N ARG A 295 10.02 -14.61 -7.57
CA ARG A 295 11.09 -15.60 -7.76
C ARG A 295 12.27 -15.02 -8.54
N ALA A 296 12.01 -14.24 -9.58
CA ALA A 296 13.04 -13.60 -10.41
C ALA A 296 13.79 -12.48 -9.67
N ALA A 297 13.11 -11.72 -8.81
CA ALA A 297 13.70 -10.57 -8.09
C ALA A 297 14.91 -10.97 -7.23
N GLY A 298 15.96 -10.16 -7.17
CA GLY A 298 17.13 -10.45 -6.34
C GLY A 298 18.26 -9.49 -6.57
N VAL A 299 19.25 -9.51 -5.68
CA VAL A 299 20.45 -8.69 -5.84
C VAL A 299 21.03 -8.90 -7.23
N ASP A 300 21.45 -7.82 -7.88
CA ASP A 300 22.07 -7.81 -9.21
C ASP A 300 21.18 -8.24 -10.39
N VAL A 301 19.91 -8.61 -10.16
CA VAL A 301 18.94 -8.90 -11.21
C VAL A 301 18.51 -7.59 -11.87
N THR A 302 18.42 -7.58 -13.19
CA THR A 302 17.93 -6.40 -13.92
C THR A 302 16.41 -6.32 -13.86
N LEU A 303 15.86 -5.11 -13.76
CA LEU A 303 14.41 -4.89 -13.73
C LEU A 303 13.75 -5.42 -15.01
N GLY A 304 14.41 -5.29 -16.17
CA GLY A 304 13.94 -5.84 -17.44
C GLY A 304 13.84 -7.36 -17.46
N ASP A 305 14.76 -8.08 -16.81
CA ASP A 305 14.69 -9.55 -16.70
C ASP A 305 13.51 -9.99 -15.83
N VAL A 306 13.21 -9.26 -14.75
CA VAL A 306 12.01 -9.49 -13.93
C VAL A 306 10.75 -9.33 -14.77
N GLY A 307 10.65 -8.23 -15.54
CA GLY A 307 9.53 -8.00 -16.44
C GLY A 307 9.36 -9.04 -17.54
N ALA A 308 10.46 -9.56 -18.08
CA ALA A 308 10.41 -10.64 -19.07
C ALA A 308 9.86 -11.95 -18.46
N GLN A 309 10.28 -12.31 -17.24
CA GLN A 309 9.76 -13.50 -16.55
C GLN A 309 8.28 -13.35 -16.17
N ILE A 310 7.86 -12.17 -15.74
CA ILE A 310 6.45 -11.88 -15.46
C ILE A 310 5.61 -12.04 -16.73
N GLN A 311 6.03 -11.44 -17.84
CA GLN A 311 5.30 -11.49 -19.11
C GLN A 311 5.18 -12.90 -19.66
N GLU A 312 6.28 -13.66 -19.65
CA GLU A 312 6.30 -15.05 -20.12
C GLU A 312 5.27 -15.91 -19.39
N VAL A 313 5.21 -15.79 -18.06
CA VAL A 313 4.24 -16.53 -17.26
C VAL A 313 2.82 -16.02 -17.51
N MET A 314 2.58 -14.71 -17.45
CA MET A 314 1.26 -14.11 -17.65
C MET A 314 0.63 -14.50 -18.99
N GLU A 315 1.40 -14.35 -20.08
CA GLU A 315 0.91 -14.55 -21.45
C GLU A 315 0.86 -16.03 -21.87
N SER A 316 1.23 -16.96 -20.97
CA SER A 316 1.03 -18.40 -21.16
C SER A 316 -0.39 -18.87 -20.86
N PHE A 317 -1.23 -18.00 -20.28
CA PHE A 317 -2.61 -18.30 -19.90
C PHE A 317 -3.65 -17.78 -20.91
N GLU A 318 -4.76 -18.49 -20.98
CA GLU A 318 -5.96 -18.10 -21.71
C GLU A 318 -7.21 -18.31 -20.85
N VAL A 319 -8.25 -17.48 -21.08
CA VAL A 319 -9.49 -17.47 -20.31
C VAL A 319 -10.67 -17.66 -21.26
N GLU A 320 -11.61 -18.53 -20.90
CA GLU A 320 -12.85 -18.72 -21.64
C GLU A 320 -13.98 -17.92 -20.97
N LEU A 321 -14.29 -16.73 -21.50
CA LEU A 321 -15.40 -15.90 -20.98
C LEU A 321 -16.77 -16.30 -21.56
N GLU A 322 -16.74 -16.87 -22.76
CA GLU A 322 -17.90 -17.32 -23.53
C GLU A 322 -17.60 -18.73 -24.04
N PRO A 323 -18.59 -19.65 -24.03
CA PRO A 323 -18.38 -21.01 -24.52
C PRO A 323 -17.79 -21.03 -25.94
N GLY A 324 -16.63 -21.66 -26.09
CA GLY A 324 -15.89 -21.81 -27.34
C GLY A 324 -15.00 -20.62 -27.73
N ARG A 325 -14.85 -19.59 -26.87
CA ARG A 325 -14.01 -18.42 -27.17
C ARG A 325 -12.98 -18.16 -26.08
N LEU A 326 -11.71 -18.36 -26.46
CA LEU A 326 -10.54 -18.15 -25.62
C LEU A 326 -10.00 -16.73 -25.80
N TYR A 327 -9.61 -16.12 -24.68
CA TYR A 327 -9.02 -14.79 -24.61
C TYR A 327 -7.64 -14.92 -23.97
N PRO A 328 -6.55 -14.54 -24.66
CA PRO A 328 -5.23 -14.54 -24.05
C PRO A 328 -5.17 -13.50 -22.92
N VAL A 329 -4.54 -13.86 -21.80
CA VAL A 329 -4.21 -12.90 -20.75
C VAL A 329 -3.01 -12.09 -21.21
N LYS A 330 -3.07 -10.76 -21.05
CA LYS A 330 -1.97 -9.86 -21.41
C LYS A 330 -1.56 -9.01 -20.22
N ALA A 331 -0.27 -8.84 -20.00
CA ALA A 331 0.24 -7.92 -18.99
C ALA A 331 -0.08 -6.47 -19.40
N ILE A 332 -0.55 -5.64 -18.46
CA ILE A 332 -0.83 -4.22 -18.73
C ILE A 332 0.50 -3.46 -18.88
N GLN A 333 0.88 -3.15 -20.11
CA GLN A 333 2.26 -2.76 -20.46
C GLN A 333 2.76 -1.45 -19.81
N ASN A 334 1.85 -0.59 -19.37
CA ASN A 334 2.16 0.70 -18.74
C ASN A 334 1.78 0.75 -17.24
N LEU A 335 1.65 -0.41 -16.59
CA LEU A 335 1.67 -0.55 -15.13
C LEU A 335 2.91 -1.34 -14.71
N ASN A 336 3.41 -1.06 -13.52
CA ASN A 336 4.70 -1.57 -13.04
C ASN A 336 4.64 -1.75 -11.52
N GLY A 337 5.42 -2.68 -10.98
CA GLY A 337 5.80 -2.59 -9.58
C GLY A 337 6.82 -1.47 -9.35
N HIS A 338 7.28 -1.30 -8.12
CA HIS A 338 8.13 -0.15 -7.79
C HIS A 338 8.98 -0.38 -6.54
N SER A 339 10.09 0.36 -6.44
CA SER A 339 10.79 0.50 -5.16
C SER A 339 9.98 1.34 -4.17
N ILE A 340 10.15 1.06 -2.89
CA ILE A 340 9.50 1.76 -1.77
C ILE A 340 10.58 2.33 -0.85
N ALA A 341 10.38 3.55 -0.36
CA ALA A 341 11.25 4.20 0.62
C ALA A 341 10.42 4.76 1.79
N PRO A 342 11.05 5.16 2.91
CA PRO A 342 10.33 5.70 4.05
C PRO A 342 9.42 6.88 3.66
N TYR A 343 8.11 6.73 3.90
CA TYR A 343 7.06 7.71 3.55
C TYR A 343 6.92 8.00 2.04
N GLN A 344 7.47 7.16 1.17
CA GLN A 344 7.46 7.34 -0.27
C GLN A 344 7.11 6.01 -0.93
N ILE A 345 5.85 5.90 -1.39
CA ILE A 345 5.34 4.67 -2.02
C ILE A 345 6.09 4.34 -3.31
N HIS A 346 6.36 5.35 -4.15
CA HIS A 346 7.16 5.20 -5.37
C HIS A 346 8.54 5.85 -5.20
N ALA A 347 9.57 5.05 -4.95
CA ALA A 347 10.94 5.50 -4.64
C ALA A 347 11.88 5.60 -5.86
N GLY A 348 11.34 5.51 -7.08
CA GLY A 348 12.04 5.91 -8.31
C GLY A 348 12.55 4.78 -9.20
N LYS A 349 12.61 3.52 -8.72
CA LYS A 349 12.81 2.35 -9.59
C LYS A 349 11.43 1.74 -9.91
N SER A 350 11.19 1.43 -11.17
CA SER A 350 9.95 0.79 -11.63
C SER A 350 10.25 -0.64 -12.09
N VAL A 351 9.54 -1.62 -11.55
CA VAL A 351 9.67 -3.04 -11.90
C VAL A 351 8.71 -3.32 -13.06
N PRO A 352 9.20 -3.46 -14.32
CA PRO A 352 8.33 -3.69 -15.45
C PRO A 352 7.63 -5.06 -15.32
N ILE A 353 6.46 -5.18 -15.95
CA ILE A 353 5.72 -6.45 -16.05
C ILE A 353 5.67 -6.98 -17.49
N VAL A 354 6.41 -6.31 -18.38
CA VAL A 354 6.67 -6.68 -19.77
C VAL A 354 8.16 -6.62 -20.04
N ALA A 355 8.66 -7.44 -20.97
CA ALA A 355 10.04 -7.37 -21.41
C ALA A 355 10.34 -5.99 -22.05
N ASN A 356 11.27 -5.24 -21.46
CA ASN A 356 11.65 -3.92 -21.96
C ASN A 356 13.18 -3.68 -22.01
N GLY A 357 13.98 -4.63 -21.51
CA GLY A 357 15.44 -4.54 -21.49
C GLY A 357 16.01 -3.49 -20.52
N ASP A 358 15.25 -3.04 -19.52
CA ASP A 358 15.75 -2.11 -18.49
C ASP A 358 16.97 -2.71 -17.77
N PRO A 359 18.16 -2.10 -17.89
CA PRO A 359 19.40 -2.63 -17.31
C PRO A 359 19.57 -2.30 -15.82
N THR A 360 18.67 -1.50 -15.23
CA THR A 360 18.71 -1.10 -13.82
C THR A 360 18.66 -2.35 -12.94
N ARG A 361 19.48 -2.39 -11.89
CA ARG A 361 19.59 -3.55 -11.00
C ARG A 361 18.86 -3.33 -9.68
N MET A 362 18.34 -4.41 -9.12
CA MET A 362 17.93 -4.47 -7.72
C MET A 362 19.17 -4.59 -6.83
N GLU A 363 19.17 -3.84 -5.73
CA GLU A 363 20.28 -3.74 -4.79
C GLU A 363 19.89 -4.32 -3.42
N ALA A 364 20.88 -4.82 -2.68
CA ALA A 364 20.65 -5.28 -1.31
C ALA A 364 20.21 -4.11 -0.42
N GLY A 365 19.28 -4.36 0.48
CA GLY A 365 18.63 -3.36 1.32
C GLY A 365 17.40 -2.72 0.69
N GLU A 366 17.13 -2.88 -0.61
CA GLU A 366 15.95 -2.28 -1.23
C GLU A 366 14.64 -2.98 -0.84
N LEU A 367 13.56 -2.19 -0.82
CA LEU A 367 12.18 -2.63 -0.64
C LEU A 367 11.45 -2.46 -1.97
N PHE A 368 10.73 -3.48 -2.41
CA PHE A 368 9.94 -3.43 -3.64
C PHE A 368 8.51 -3.89 -3.41
N ALA A 369 7.56 -3.18 -4.00
CA ALA A 369 6.27 -3.70 -4.42
C ALA A 369 6.46 -4.51 -5.70
N ILE A 370 6.24 -5.82 -5.63
CA ILE A 370 6.12 -6.66 -6.83
C ILE A 370 4.63 -6.87 -7.07
N GLU A 371 4.09 -6.09 -8.00
CA GLU A 371 2.71 -6.16 -8.46
C GLU A 371 2.65 -6.47 -9.95
N THR A 372 1.62 -7.21 -10.35
CA THR A 372 1.34 -7.47 -11.77
C THR A 372 -0.13 -7.29 -12.07
N PHE A 373 -0.41 -6.88 -13.30
CA PHE A 373 -1.76 -6.65 -13.78
C PHE A 373 -1.98 -7.40 -15.09
N GLY A 374 -2.95 -8.31 -15.08
CA GLY A 374 -3.40 -9.01 -16.29
C GLY A 374 -4.70 -8.42 -16.79
N SER A 375 -4.83 -8.26 -18.11
CA SER A 375 -6.04 -7.85 -18.80
C SER A 375 -6.48 -8.90 -19.81
N ILE A 376 -7.79 -9.13 -19.88
CA ILE A 376 -8.44 -9.94 -20.92
C ILE A 376 -9.53 -9.12 -21.62
N ASN A 377 -9.75 -9.42 -22.90
CA ASN A 377 -10.73 -8.70 -23.75
C ASN A 377 -10.48 -7.18 -23.79
N GLY A 378 -9.24 -6.75 -23.54
CA GLY A 378 -8.82 -5.36 -23.50
C GLY A 378 -7.62 -5.07 -24.40
N ARG A 379 -7.01 -3.90 -24.22
CA ARG A 379 -5.78 -3.49 -24.89
C ARG A 379 -4.53 -3.86 -24.10
N ALA A 380 -4.66 -4.19 -22.81
CA ALA A 380 -3.53 -4.33 -21.90
C ALA A 380 -2.69 -3.04 -21.83
N GLU A 381 -3.37 -1.91 -21.85
CA GLU A 381 -2.80 -0.58 -21.69
C GLU A 381 -3.85 0.31 -21.03
N VAL A 382 -3.48 0.96 -19.93
CA VAL A 382 -4.39 1.81 -19.16
C VAL A 382 -4.27 3.28 -19.54
N HIS A 383 -5.36 4.01 -19.35
CA HIS A 383 -5.41 5.46 -19.44
C HIS A 383 -6.13 6.02 -18.21
N GLU A 384 -5.90 7.29 -17.91
CA GLU A 384 -6.64 7.97 -16.86
C GLU A 384 -8.10 8.17 -17.27
N ASP A 385 -9.04 7.72 -16.44
CA ASP A 385 -10.48 7.94 -16.63
C ASP A 385 -11.19 8.03 -15.26
N LEU A 386 -12.48 8.37 -15.26
CA LEU A 386 -13.33 8.53 -14.09
C LEU A 386 -12.92 9.69 -13.16
N GLU A 387 -13.65 9.85 -12.06
CA GLU A 387 -13.37 10.93 -11.11
C GLU A 387 -12.16 10.60 -10.22
N CYS A 388 -11.13 11.45 -10.25
CA CYS A 388 -9.94 11.29 -9.43
C CYS A 388 -10.25 11.37 -7.91
N SER A 389 -9.91 10.29 -7.20
CA SER A 389 -10.05 10.19 -5.74
C SER A 389 -8.72 10.18 -4.98
N HIS A 390 -7.62 9.71 -5.58
CA HIS A 390 -6.31 9.60 -4.95
C HIS A 390 -5.44 10.83 -5.19
N TYR A 391 -4.73 11.25 -4.14
CA TYR A 391 -3.81 12.37 -4.16
C TYR A 391 -2.60 12.07 -3.28
N MET A 392 -1.45 12.65 -3.61
CA MET A 392 -0.25 12.54 -2.77
C MET A 392 0.51 13.86 -2.81
N LYS A 393 1.12 14.25 -1.69
CA LYS A 393 1.98 15.44 -1.70
C LYS A 393 3.24 15.12 -2.51
N ASN A 394 3.59 16.01 -3.44
CA ASN A 394 4.82 15.85 -4.22
C ASN A 394 6.04 16.00 -3.29
N ILE A 395 6.85 14.95 -3.16
CA ILE A 395 8.05 14.94 -2.30
C ILE A 395 9.15 15.87 -2.85
N HIS A 396 9.12 16.13 -4.15
CA HIS A 396 10.02 17.04 -4.87
C HIS A 396 9.35 18.39 -5.18
N ALA A 397 8.28 18.73 -4.45
CA ALA A 397 7.50 19.93 -4.67
C ALA A 397 8.38 21.19 -4.76
N PRO A 398 8.15 22.07 -5.75
CA PRO A 398 8.89 23.31 -5.87
C PRO A 398 8.59 24.24 -4.69
N HIS A 399 9.53 25.14 -4.39
CA HIS A 399 9.27 26.21 -3.43
C HIS A 399 8.31 27.25 -4.05
N THR A 400 7.03 27.18 -3.67
CA THR A 400 5.98 28.03 -4.23
C THR A 400 5.23 28.81 -3.13
N THR A 401 5.02 30.11 -3.34
CA THR A 401 4.21 30.93 -2.43
C THR A 401 2.72 30.84 -2.77
N LEU A 402 1.94 30.21 -1.90
CA LEU A 402 0.48 30.12 -2.04
C LEU A 402 -0.21 31.41 -1.54
N ARG A 403 -0.86 32.14 -2.46
CA ARG A 403 -1.64 33.35 -2.10
C ARG A 403 -2.99 33.01 -1.45
N LEU A 404 -3.63 31.94 -1.91
CA LEU A 404 -4.96 31.54 -1.44
C LEU A 404 -4.89 30.97 -0.02
N LYS A 405 -5.60 31.58 0.93
CA LYS A 405 -5.63 31.14 2.35
C LYS A 405 -6.14 29.72 2.50
N SER A 406 -7.20 29.33 1.78
CA SER A 406 -7.73 27.96 1.84
C SER A 406 -6.73 26.92 1.32
N ALA A 407 -5.98 27.21 0.26
CA ALA A 407 -4.91 26.34 -0.21
C ALA A 407 -3.77 26.17 0.81
N ARG A 408 -3.34 27.26 1.46
CA ARG A 408 -2.36 27.19 2.56
C ARG A 408 -2.85 26.33 3.72
N ASN A 409 -4.10 26.53 4.13
CA ASN A 409 -4.70 25.75 5.21
C ASN A 409 -4.79 24.26 4.85
N LEU A 410 -5.25 23.94 3.63
CA LEU A 410 -5.35 22.56 3.16
C LEU A 410 -3.97 21.90 3.05
N LEU A 411 -2.96 22.58 2.50
CA LEU A 411 -1.60 22.04 2.44
C LEU A 411 -1.01 21.79 3.83
N SER A 412 -1.29 22.67 4.79
CA SER A 412 -0.89 22.47 6.19
C SER A 412 -1.59 21.25 6.80
N HIS A 413 -2.87 21.04 6.49
CA HIS A 413 -3.60 19.86 6.92
C HIS A 413 -3.01 18.59 6.30
N ILE A 414 -2.80 18.58 4.97
CA ILE A 414 -2.18 17.45 4.25
C ILE A 414 -0.80 17.13 4.82
N THR A 415 0.06 18.14 5.00
CA THR A 415 1.42 17.94 5.51
C THR A 415 1.43 17.41 6.95
N LYS A 416 0.52 17.88 7.80
CA LYS A 416 0.41 17.39 9.19
C LYS A 416 -0.14 15.96 9.27
N THR A 417 -1.09 15.63 8.40
CA THR A 417 -1.88 14.39 8.50
C THR A 417 -1.30 13.24 7.70
N PHE A 418 -0.91 13.51 6.45
CA PHE A 418 -0.47 12.50 5.49
C PHE A 418 1.02 12.65 5.15
N GLY A 419 1.61 13.83 5.34
CA GLY A 419 3.00 14.06 4.97
C GLY A 419 3.17 13.91 3.47
N THR A 420 3.89 12.86 3.04
CA THR A 420 4.05 12.44 1.64
C THR A 420 3.35 11.12 1.32
N LEU A 421 2.58 10.56 2.27
CA LEU A 421 1.74 9.38 2.04
C LEU A 421 0.51 9.73 1.18
N GLY A 422 -0.05 8.71 0.52
CA GLY A 422 -1.25 8.85 -0.28
C GLY A 422 -2.48 9.15 0.58
N PHE A 423 -3.41 9.94 0.06
CA PHE A 423 -4.70 10.22 0.70
C PHE A 423 -5.82 10.30 -0.34
N CYS A 424 -7.07 10.26 0.12
CA CYS A 424 -8.24 10.43 -0.74
C CYS A 424 -9.20 11.49 -0.22
N ARG A 425 -10.16 11.87 -1.07
CA ARG A 425 -11.22 12.82 -0.73
C ARG A 425 -12.02 12.43 0.51
N ARG A 426 -12.40 11.15 0.63
CA ARG A 426 -13.14 10.64 1.80
C ARG A 426 -12.41 10.93 3.09
N TRP A 427 -11.09 10.80 3.11
CA TRP A 427 -10.31 11.05 4.33
C TRP A 427 -10.35 12.52 4.76
N LEU A 428 -10.32 13.45 3.81
CA LEU A 428 -10.51 14.88 4.10
C LEU A 428 -11.92 15.19 4.63
N GLU A 429 -12.93 14.43 4.19
CA GLU A 429 -14.35 14.64 4.50
C GLU A 429 -14.83 14.01 5.81
N ARG A 430 -14.04 13.09 6.39
CA ARG A 430 -14.32 12.51 7.71
C ARG A 430 -14.27 13.57 8.80
N ASP A 431 -15.02 13.35 9.89
CA ASP A 431 -15.00 14.24 11.06
C ASP A 431 -13.59 14.38 11.66
N ASP A 432 -12.78 13.34 11.58
CA ASP A 432 -11.39 13.32 12.02
C ASP A 432 -10.39 13.87 10.98
N GLY A 433 -10.84 14.26 9.79
CA GLY A 433 -9.96 14.74 8.71
C GLY A 433 -8.85 13.76 8.35
N GLY A 434 -9.08 12.46 8.50
CA GLY A 434 -8.14 11.41 8.12
C GLY A 434 -7.20 10.94 9.23
N SER A 435 -7.22 11.58 10.42
CA SER A 435 -6.55 11.03 11.61
C SER A 435 -7.26 11.44 12.90
N THR A 436 -7.84 10.45 13.59
CA THR A 436 -8.45 10.64 14.90
C THR A 436 -7.40 11.06 15.93
N PHE A 437 -6.18 10.51 15.84
CA PHE A 437 -5.08 10.87 16.74
C PHE A 437 -4.71 12.36 16.68
N LEU A 438 -4.66 12.95 15.48
CA LEU A 438 -4.17 14.32 15.29
C LEU A 438 -5.25 15.39 15.48
N HIS A 439 -6.50 15.06 15.19
CA HIS A 439 -7.58 16.05 15.07
C HIS A 439 -8.85 15.71 15.85
N GLY A 440 -8.92 14.54 16.51
CA GLY A 440 -10.12 14.08 17.20
C GLY A 440 -11.30 14.01 16.21
N THR A 441 -12.37 14.76 16.48
CA THR A 441 -13.57 14.85 15.63
C THR A 441 -13.74 16.22 14.97
N SER A 442 -12.67 17.02 14.89
CA SER A 442 -12.70 18.39 14.34
C SER A 442 -11.71 18.59 13.19
N GLY A 443 -11.34 17.50 12.51
CA GLY A 443 -10.39 17.50 11.40
C GLY A 443 -11.02 17.70 10.03
N LYS A 444 -12.35 17.58 9.90
CA LYS A 444 -13.08 17.66 8.64
C LYS A 444 -12.72 18.88 7.81
N GLN A 445 -12.40 18.64 6.54
CA GLN A 445 -12.21 19.68 5.54
C GLN A 445 -13.49 19.85 4.73
N GLU A 446 -13.97 21.08 4.62
CA GLU A 446 -15.17 21.43 3.85
C GLU A 446 -14.81 22.37 2.69
N ARG A 447 -15.54 22.26 1.58
CA ARG A 447 -15.37 23.13 0.39
C ARG A 447 -13.91 23.19 -0.10
N TYR A 448 -13.18 22.09 0.07
CA TYR A 448 -11.72 22.01 -0.14
C TYR A 448 -11.34 21.82 -1.61
N MET A 449 -12.26 21.37 -2.48
CA MET A 449 -11.95 21.01 -3.88
C MET A 449 -11.27 22.13 -4.68
N GLY A 450 -11.67 23.39 -4.50
CA GLY A 450 -11.01 24.52 -5.17
C GLY A 450 -9.58 24.74 -4.67
N ALA A 451 -9.33 24.51 -3.37
CA ALA A 451 -7.99 24.56 -2.80
C ALA A 451 -7.15 23.37 -3.28
N LEU A 452 -7.71 22.17 -3.33
CA LEU A 452 -7.02 20.96 -3.78
C LEU A 452 -6.57 21.06 -5.25
N ARG A 453 -7.46 21.51 -6.14
CA ARG A 453 -7.08 21.79 -7.54
C ARG A 453 -5.94 22.79 -7.66
N HIS A 454 -5.98 23.87 -6.87
CA HIS A 454 -4.90 24.85 -6.86
C HIS A 454 -3.57 24.28 -6.37
N LEU A 455 -3.58 23.35 -5.40
CA LEU A 455 -2.37 22.65 -4.97
C LEU A 455 -1.81 21.73 -6.08
N CYS A 456 -2.69 21.12 -6.87
CA CYS A 456 -2.30 20.30 -8.01
C CYS A 456 -1.68 21.14 -9.14
N GLU A 457 -2.35 22.22 -9.54
CA GLU A 457 -1.82 23.17 -10.54
C GLU A 457 -0.48 23.80 -10.13
N ALA A 458 -0.24 23.93 -8.82
CA ALA A 458 1.01 24.45 -8.28
C ALA A 458 2.12 23.41 -8.16
N GLY A 459 1.87 22.13 -8.49
CA GLY A 459 2.83 21.03 -8.37
C GLY A 459 3.17 20.66 -6.91
N LEU A 460 2.30 20.98 -5.96
CA LEU A 460 2.52 20.68 -4.53
C LEU A 460 1.86 19.37 -4.10
N VAL A 461 0.84 18.95 -4.83
CA VAL A 461 0.09 17.70 -4.65
C VAL A 461 -0.12 17.11 -6.04
N ASP A 462 0.16 15.84 -6.23
CA ASP A 462 -0.10 15.14 -7.48
C ASP A 462 -1.45 14.41 -7.37
N ALA A 463 -2.22 14.41 -8.46
CA ALA A 463 -3.48 13.70 -8.57
C ALA A 463 -3.24 12.35 -9.26
N TYR A 464 -3.84 11.28 -8.72
CA TYR A 464 -3.72 9.92 -9.24
C TYR A 464 -5.12 9.43 -9.62
N PRO A 465 -5.61 9.77 -10.82
CA PRO A 465 -6.92 9.29 -11.28
C PRO A 465 -6.92 7.76 -11.47
N PRO A 466 -8.11 7.13 -11.46
CA PRO A 466 -8.27 5.74 -11.83
C PRO A 466 -7.61 5.41 -13.18
N LEU A 467 -6.97 4.24 -13.23
CA LEU A 467 -6.27 3.74 -14.42
C LEU A 467 -7.09 2.63 -15.06
N CYS A 468 -7.60 2.88 -16.27
CA CYS A 468 -8.61 2.07 -16.93
C CYS A 468 -8.11 1.47 -18.24
N ASP A 469 -8.31 0.18 -18.46
CA ASP A 469 -8.31 -0.41 -19.81
C ASP A 469 -9.68 -0.12 -20.47
N VAL A 470 -9.90 -0.58 -21.70
CA VAL A 470 -11.14 -0.36 -22.43
C VAL A 470 -12.34 -0.98 -21.72
N VAL A 471 -13.45 -0.26 -21.70
CA VAL A 471 -14.73 -0.74 -21.16
C VAL A 471 -15.12 -2.07 -21.81
N GLY A 472 -15.49 -3.06 -20.98
CA GLY A 472 -15.80 -4.43 -21.40
C GLY A 472 -14.61 -5.40 -21.30
N SER A 473 -13.42 -4.89 -20.98
CA SER A 473 -12.30 -5.72 -20.51
C SER A 473 -12.42 -6.06 -19.02
N TYR A 474 -11.61 -7.00 -18.57
CA TYR A 474 -11.48 -7.36 -17.15
C TYR A 474 -10.00 -7.39 -16.77
N THR A 475 -9.67 -6.72 -15.67
CA THR A 475 -8.32 -6.70 -15.13
C THR A 475 -8.27 -7.34 -13.74
N ALA A 476 -7.14 -7.97 -13.43
CA ALA A 476 -6.81 -8.54 -12.13
C ALA A 476 -5.41 -8.10 -11.69
N GLN A 477 -5.18 -8.03 -10.39
CA GLN A 477 -3.94 -7.65 -9.70
C GLN A 477 -3.62 -8.63 -8.56
N TYR A 478 -2.33 -8.89 -8.38
CA TYR A 478 -1.76 -9.47 -7.16
C TYR A 478 -0.45 -8.79 -6.84
N GLU A 479 -0.18 -8.61 -5.55
CA GLU A 479 0.99 -7.86 -5.11
C GLU A 479 1.53 -8.28 -3.75
N HIS A 480 2.85 -8.26 -3.65
CA HIS A 480 3.57 -8.34 -2.39
C HIS A 480 4.70 -7.32 -2.28
N THR A 481 4.82 -6.74 -1.09
CA THR A 481 6.07 -6.12 -0.63
C THR A 481 7.13 -7.19 -0.33
N ILE A 482 8.34 -7.01 -0.88
CA ILE A 482 9.53 -7.83 -0.64
C ILE A 482 10.73 -6.99 -0.19
N VAL A 483 11.54 -7.53 0.71
CA VAL A 483 12.84 -6.97 1.10
C VAL A 483 13.94 -7.77 0.40
N ILE A 484 14.80 -7.10 -0.36
CA ILE A 484 16.01 -7.71 -0.93
C ILE A 484 17.10 -7.67 0.15
N LYS A 485 17.34 -8.78 0.83
CA LYS A 485 18.35 -8.88 1.90
C LYS A 485 19.72 -9.21 1.30
N GLY A 486 20.78 -9.27 2.10
CA GLY A 486 22.13 -9.55 1.60
C GLY A 486 22.27 -10.97 0.99
N GLY A 487 21.58 -11.96 1.55
CA GLY A 487 21.70 -13.38 1.14
C GLY A 487 20.41 -14.07 0.70
N CYS A 488 19.26 -13.44 0.87
CA CYS A 488 17.95 -13.96 0.46
C CYS A 488 16.98 -12.79 0.21
N LYS A 489 15.74 -13.09 -0.16
CA LYS A 489 14.65 -12.12 -0.09
C LYS A 489 13.62 -12.55 0.94
N GLU A 490 13.00 -11.60 1.61
CA GLU A 490 11.86 -11.83 2.50
C GLU A 490 10.60 -11.22 1.87
N VAL A 491 9.63 -12.05 1.54
CA VAL A 491 8.28 -11.64 1.11
C VAL A 491 7.48 -11.30 2.36
N VAL A 492 7.70 -10.09 2.90
CA VAL A 492 7.21 -9.68 4.22
C VAL A 492 5.68 -9.73 4.33
N SER A 493 4.97 -9.44 3.24
CA SER A 493 3.50 -9.38 3.17
C SER A 493 2.83 -10.73 2.86
N ARG A 494 3.61 -11.80 2.63
CA ARG A 494 3.10 -13.15 2.37
C ARG A 494 2.19 -13.61 3.50
N GLY A 495 1.09 -14.27 3.15
CA GLY A 495 0.19 -14.93 4.09
C GLY A 495 -0.19 -16.33 3.65
N THR A 496 -1.11 -16.96 4.37
CA THR A 496 -1.65 -18.27 3.99
C THR A 496 -2.70 -18.17 2.89
N ASP A 497 -3.10 -16.95 2.53
CA ASP A 497 -4.09 -16.58 1.51
C ASP A 497 -3.53 -16.50 0.10
N TYR A 498 -2.50 -15.70 -0.14
CA TYR A 498 -1.85 -15.61 -1.45
C TYR A 498 -0.34 -15.53 -1.28
#